data_AF-A0A969JJ40-F1
#
_entry.id   AF-A0A969JJ40-F1
#
_cell.length_a   1.000
_cell.length_b   1.000
_cell.length_c   1.000
_cell.angle_alpha   90.00
_cell.angle_beta   90.00
_cell.angle_gamma   90.00
#
_symmetry.space_group_name_H-M   'P 1'
#
loop_
_entity.id
_entity.type
_entity.pdbx_description
1 polymer ?
#
loop_
_entity_poly.entity_id
_entity_poly.type
_entity_poly.pdbx_seq_one_letter_code
_entity_poly.pdbx_strand_id
1 'polypeptide(L)'
;MDDAQLESALWLYGFLSGQFGKRQIPVLWQPPNVKVDPNSAQVILDLGTSSSDIQRQGSTLTVRAEPKAVKGLAVEFGQVPFSSQGTTVEAINELGLYPQSNNEDQRLSFQQLGFDESPRRGSGIQRFRIDFDLAELGTRPQELALSLKSLFTPVNRQKGDRLIGQIYLNNTLVTTYDLTQTTAFDDTIFLSTQKLQRTNNLDVVFEHAPSQGGCQASVSDLTIQVAGNSYIAWSGEQEPEGTFNDLPYNFLSPGRMVIDGQNPDLVRSTAYLLGMINQMSPRPIFPKLVRGETADQLTQLIKNPDPNSQWQIIAVAPEQFPTAAPIRLGENFEIVNPLNQEVLLSTRPTESFGLFQYFSYQDRPTLGLSWWGNDSTRITQLMSLLANPQTGLAQRMGGNVVTTTGALKDVRSWNLSGKSLSVNYPEGLNWKILVSRYRDLLVLLGVLMGGGLCWYLYRKLGRLPQARSAASPPEPAPAPRQEDTPLSPMNLNHYHPPERTTLRPHRR
;
A
#
# COMPACT_ATOMS: atom_id res chain seq x y z
N MET A 1 17.88 -25.24 21.54
CA MET A 1 17.98 -25.20 20.07
C MET A 1 19.35 -24.69 19.71
N ASP A 2 20.07 -25.41 18.86
CA ASP A 2 21.25 -24.86 18.19
C ASP A 2 20.83 -23.81 17.13
N ASP A 3 21.81 -23.18 16.49
CA ASP A 3 21.56 -22.13 15.50
C ASP A 3 20.81 -22.65 14.27
N ALA A 4 21.10 -23.87 13.80
CA ALA A 4 20.43 -24.46 12.64
C ALA A 4 18.95 -24.75 12.94
N GLN A 5 18.65 -25.23 14.14
CA GLN A 5 17.29 -25.48 14.61
C GLN A 5 16.49 -24.18 14.76
N LEU A 6 17.11 -23.15 15.35
CA LEU A 6 16.47 -21.84 15.51
C LEU A 6 16.23 -21.16 14.15
N GLU A 7 17.22 -21.19 13.27
CA GLU A 7 17.11 -20.71 11.89
C GLU A 7 15.96 -21.43 11.15
N SER A 8 15.90 -22.75 11.24
CA SER A 8 14.82 -23.56 10.65
C SER A 8 13.46 -23.19 11.21
N ALA A 9 13.34 -22.96 12.52
CA ALA A 9 12.09 -22.55 13.15
C ALA A 9 11.61 -21.20 12.61
N LEU A 10 12.52 -20.22 12.54
CA LEU A 10 12.24 -18.86 12.07
C LEU A 10 11.85 -18.85 10.58
N TRP A 11 12.57 -19.61 9.75
CA TRP A 11 12.25 -19.77 8.34
C TRP A 11 10.93 -20.48 8.10
N LEU A 12 10.64 -21.56 8.84
CA LEU A 12 9.41 -22.32 8.71
C LEU A 12 8.20 -21.44 9.06
N TYR A 13 8.26 -20.69 10.16
CA TYR A 13 7.22 -19.75 10.52
C TYR A 13 7.03 -18.67 9.46
N GLY A 14 8.14 -18.07 9.00
CA GLY A 14 8.10 -17.03 7.98
C GLY A 14 7.45 -17.53 6.70
N PHE A 15 7.86 -18.70 6.22
CA PHE A 15 7.34 -19.34 5.01
C PHE A 15 5.83 -19.61 5.12
N LEU A 16 5.40 -20.28 6.21
CA LEU A 16 3.99 -20.60 6.42
C LEU A 16 3.14 -19.34 6.50
N SER A 17 3.61 -18.33 7.23
CA SER A 17 2.92 -17.04 7.35
C SER A 17 2.73 -16.35 6.00
N GLY A 18 3.73 -16.42 5.11
CA GLY A 18 3.62 -15.92 3.74
C GLY A 18 2.59 -16.70 2.91
N GLN A 19 2.65 -18.03 2.94
CA GLN A 19 1.72 -18.87 2.17
C GLN A 19 0.26 -18.71 2.61
N PHE A 20 0.01 -18.77 3.92
CA PHE A 20 -1.34 -18.70 4.46
C PHE A 20 -1.87 -17.27 4.58
N GLY A 21 -0.98 -16.26 4.60
CA GLY A 21 -1.33 -14.85 4.62
C GLY A 21 -2.14 -14.40 3.40
N LYS A 22 -1.86 -14.95 2.21
CA LYS A 22 -2.65 -14.69 0.98
C LYS A 22 -4.12 -15.09 1.13
N ARG A 23 -4.42 -16.05 2.02
CA ARG A 23 -5.78 -16.53 2.35
C ARG A 23 -6.33 -15.90 3.63
N GLN A 24 -5.65 -14.91 4.20
CA GLN A 24 -5.99 -14.26 5.48
C GLN A 24 -6.08 -15.24 6.65
N ILE A 25 -5.32 -16.34 6.60
CA ILE A 25 -5.24 -17.34 7.66
C ILE A 25 -4.04 -17.01 8.56
N PRO A 26 -4.26 -16.67 9.84
CA PRO A 26 -3.17 -16.35 10.75
C PRO A 26 -2.38 -17.60 11.15
N VAL A 27 -1.05 -17.48 11.19
CA VAL A 27 -0.14 -18.52 11.70
C VAL A 27 0.39 -18.07 13.06
N LEU A 28 0.18 -18.91 14.09
CA LEU A 28 0.55 -18.60 15.46
C LEU A 28 1.88 -19.29 15.81
N TRP A 29 2.83 -18.52 16.35
CA TRP A 29 4.04 -19.07 16.94
C TRP A 29 3.75 -19.54 18.37
N GLN A 30 3.86 -20.84 18.63
CA GLN A 30 3.61 -21.42 19.95
C GLN A 30 4.85 -22.14 20.49
N PRO A 31 5.13 -22.02 21.81
CA PRO A 31 6.13 -22.86 22.44
C PRO A 31 5.67 -24.33 22.51
N PRO A 32 6.60 -25.28 22.61
CA PRO A 32 6.31 -26.72 22.48
C PRO A 32 5.34 -27.29 23.53
N ASN A 33 5.14 -26.60 24.66
CA ASN A 33 4.33 -27.10 25.77
C ASN A 33 2.88 -26.58 25.78
N VAL A 34 2.45 -25.87 24.73
CA VAL A 34 1.08 -25.35 24.65
C VAL A 34 0.13 -26.46 24.19
N LYS A 35 -0.98 -26.64 24.92
CA LYS A 35 -2.07 -27.51 24.48
C LYS A 35 -2.77 -26.85 23.29
N VAL A 36 -2.63 -27.45 22.12
CA VAL A 36 -3.31 -27.03 20.90
C VAL A 36 -4.62 -27.79 20.76
N ASP A 37 -5.65 -27.15 20.20
CA ASP A 37 -6.92 -27.80 19.86
C ASP A 37 -6.64 -29.02 18.94
N PRO A 38 -7.10 -30.23 19.27
CA PRO A 38 -6.91 -31.42 18.44
C PRO A 38 -7.51 -31.30 17.03
N ASN A 39 -8.44 -30.38 16.80
CA ASN A 39 -9.03 -30.12 15.48
C ASN A 39 -8.25 -29.08 14.66
N SER A 40 -7.23 -28.44 15.23
CA SER A 40 -6.41 -27.46 14.51
C SER A 40 -5.38 -28.16 13.60
N ALA A 41 -5.07 -27.51 12.46
CA ALA A 41 -3.92 -27.89 11.67
C ALA A 41 -2.64 -27.45 12.38
N GLN A 42 -1.69 -28.36 12.51
CA GLN A 42 -0.47 -28.15 13.28
C GLN A 42 0.76 -28.38 12.42
N VAL A 43 1.78 -27.54 12.61
CA VAL A 43 3.11 -27.78 12.05
C VAL A 43 4.09 -27.93 13.20
N ILE A 44 4.76 -29.07 13.26
CA ILE A 44 5.70 -29.42 14.33
C ILE A 44 7.10 -29.43 13.74
N LEU A 45 8.01 -28.69 14.39
CA LEU A 45 9.43 -28.76 14.08
C LEU A 45 10.07 -29.91 14.88
N ASP A 46 10.50 -30.97 14.21
CA ASP A 46 11.14 -32.14 14.84
C ASP A 46 12.64 -31.89 15.06
N LEU A 47 13.06 -31.97 16.33
CA LEU A 47 14.44 -31.71 16.77
C LEU A 47 15.36 -32.94 16.70
N GLY A 48 14.89 -34.12 16.29
CA GLY A 48 15.80 -35.25 16.03
C GLY A 48 15.25 -36.65 16.26
N THR A 49 14.05 -36.98 15.76
CA THR A 49 13.51 -38.34 15.91
C THR A 49 13.04 -39.01 14.62
N SER A 50 12.74 -38.26 13.57
CA SER A 50 12.26 -38.79 12.29
C SER A 50 13.40 -39.11 11.32
N SER A 51 13.31 -40.25 10.62
CA SER A 51 14.18 -40.59 9.48
C SER A 51 13.85 -39.78 8.22
N SER A 52 12.69 -39.14 8.15
CA SER A 52 12.24 -38.30 7.04
C SER A 52 12.37 -36.81 7.34
N ASP A 53 12.60 -36.00 6.31
CA ASP A 53 12.73 -34.54 6.44
C ASP A 53 11.36 -33.86 6.57
N ILE A 54 10.34 -34.40 5.90
CA ILE A 54 8.96 -33.88 5.94
C ILE A 54 7.99 -35.07 6.04
N GLN A 55 7.04 -35.02 6.97
CA GLN A 55 6.02 -36.06 7.14
C GLN A 55 4.66 -35.44 7.42
N ARG A 56 3.60 -35.98 6.80
CA ARG A 56 2.23 -35.53 7.07
C ARG A 56 1.39 -36.67 7.64
N GLN A 57 0.79 -36.45 8.81
CA GLN A 57 -0.15 -37.36 9.44
C GLN A 57 -1.44 -36.60 9.77
N GLY A 58 -2.48 -36.82 8.96
CA GLY A 58 -3.76 -36.10 9.11
C GLY A 58 -3.60 -34.58 8.94
N SER A 59 -3.92 -33.83 9.99
CA SER A 59 -3.80 -32.36 10.08
C SER A 59 -2.44 -31.90 10.61
N THR A 60 -1.53 -32.81 10.94
CA THR A 60 -0.20 -32.51 11.46
C THR A 60 0.86 -32.68 10.37
N LEU A 61 1.63 -31.62 10.14
CA LEU A 61 2.83 -31.63 9.30
C LEU A 61 4.05 -31.57 10.21
N THR A 62 4.90 -32.58 10.17
CA THR A 62 6.17 -32.61 10.87
C THR A 62 7.28 -32.27 9.90
N VAL A 63 8.14 -31.31 10.26
CA VAL A 63 9.27 -30.84 9.45
C VAL A 63 10.52 -30.96 10.30
N ARG A 64 11.57 -31.59 9.79
CA ARG A 64 12.84 -31.68 10.51
C ARG A 64 13.44 -30.29 10.71
N ALA A 65 14.03 -30.06 11.87
CA ALA A 65 14.73 -28.83 12.23
C ALA A 65 16.08 -28.65 11.50
N GLU A 66 16.06 -28.78 10.17
CA GLU A 66 17.20 -28.60 9.30
C GLU A 66 16.89 -27.58 8.20
N PRO A 67 17.81 -26.62 7.91
CA PRO A 67 17.63 -25.61 6.88
C PRO A 67 17.20 -26.17 5.52
N LYS A 68 17.74 -27.33 5.13
CA LYS A 68 17.39 -28.00 3.87
C LYS A 68 15.95 -28.51 3.84
N ALA A 69 15.41 -29.01 4.95
CA ALA A 69 14.05 -29.54 5.01
C ALA A 69 13.03 -28.40 4.83
N VAL A 70 13.29 -27.25 5.47
CA VAL A 70 12.42 -26.06 5.37
C VAL A 70 12.46 -25.45 3.96
N LYS A 71 13.66 -25.31 3.38
CA LYS A 71 13.81 -24.83 1.99
C LYS A 71 13.15 -25.78 0.98
N GLY A 72 13.35 -27.10 1.14
CA GLY A 72 12.71 -28.12 0.30
C GLY A 72 11.18 -28.04 0.39
N LEU A 73 10.64 -27.95 1.61
CA LEU A 73 9.20 -27.72 1.82
C LEU A 73 8.71 -26.48 1.09
N ALA A 74 9.45 -25.38 1.15
CA ALA A 74 9.05 -24.12 0.53
C ALA A 74 9.03 -24.19 -1.01
N VAL A 75 9.97 -24.91 -1.62
CA VAL A 75 10.05 -25.10 -3.08
C VAL A 75 8.95 -26.06 -3.57
N GLU A 76 8.71 -27.15 -2.85
CA GLU A 76 7.78 -28.20 -3.26
C GLU A 76 6.34 -28.01 -2.75
N PHE A 77 6.07 -26.92 -2.03
CA PHE A 77 4.80 -26.71 -1.37
C PHE A 77 3.62 -26.73 -2.36
N GLY A 78 2.72 -27.70 -2.18
CA GLY A 78 1.54 -27.87 -3.04
C GLY A 78 1.81 -28.60 -4.35
N GLN A 79 3.06 -28.94 -4.66
CA GLN A 79 3.43 -29.75 -5.83
C GLN A 79 3.51 -31.24 -5.52
N VAL A 80 3.93 -31.58 -4.29
CA VAL A 80 4.10 -32.98 -3.85
C VAL A 80 3.08 -33.33 -2.77
N PRO A 81 2.31 -34.43 -2.91
CA PRO A 81 1.49 -34.94 -1.82
C PRO A 81 2.39 -35.52 -0.72
N PHE A 82 2.55 -34.79 0.39
CA PHE A 82 3.28 -35.30 1.55
C PHE A 82 2.56 -36.53 2.12
N SER A 83 3.26 -37.67 2.14
CA SER A 83 2.71 -38.94 2.61
C SER A 83 2.98 -39.15 4.11
N SER A 84 2.25 -40.09 4.71
CA SER A 84 2.53 -40.54 6.08
C SER A 84 3.84 -41.32 6.21
N GLN A 85 4.41 -41.81 5.10
CA GLN A 85 5.70 -42.51 5.08
C GLN A 85 6.89 -41.54 5.09
N GLY A 86 6.63 -40.25 4.91
CA GLY A 86 7.65 -39.20 4.91
C GLY A 86 8.37 -39.02 3.57
N THR A 87 8.99 -37.87 3.41
CA THR A 87 9.79 -37.46 2.23
C THR A 87 11.16 -37.01 2.71
N THR A 88 12.22 -37.41 2.00
CA THR A 88 13.59 -36.94 2.22
C THR A 88 13.97 -35.98 1.09
N VAL A 89 14.54 -34.84 1.44
CA VAL A 89 14.94 -33.81 0.48
C VAL A 89 16.35 -34.14 0.00
N GLU A 90 16.48 -34.62 -1.25
CA GLU A 90 17.78 -35.02 -1.83
C GLU A 90 18.60 -33.82 -2.31
N ALA A 91 17.97 -32.87 -3.02
CA ALA A 91 18.63 -31.67 -3.51
C ALA A 91 17.62 -30.51 -3.64
N ILE A 92 18.06 -29.29 -3.32
CA ILE A 92 17.26 -28.07 -3.45
C ILE A 92 17.78 -27.30 -4.65
N ASN A 93 16.91 -27.06 -5.64
CA ASN A 93 17.23 -26.12 -6.69
C ASN A 93 17.07 -24.68 -6.17
N GLU A 94 18.13 -24.12 -5.60
CA GLU A 94 18.11 -22.77 -5.02
C GLU A 94 17.89 -21.65 -6.06
N LEU A 95 17.98 -21.95 -7.37
CA LEU A 95 17.70 -21.00 -8.45
C LEU A 95 16.25 -20.46 -8.40
N GLY A 96 15.32 -21.20 -7.78
CA GLY A 96 13.95 -20.77 -7.56
C GLY A 96 13.77 -19.83 -6.35
N LEU A 97 14.74 -19.76 -5.44
CA LEU A 97 14.62 -18.99 -4.19
C LEU A 97 14.98 -17.52 -4.35
N TYR A 98 15.89 -17.20 -5.25
CA TYR A 98 16.32 -15.83 -5.54
C TYR A 98 15.80 -15.38 -6.92
N PRO A 99 15.47 -14.09 -7.09
CA PRO A 99 15.19 -13.56 -8.41
C PRO A 99 16.44 -13.74 -9.29
N GLN A 100 16.26 -14.33 -10.47
CA GLN A 100 17.31 -14.37 -11.48
C GLN A 100 17.50 -12.92 -11.96
N SER A 101 18.60 -12.27 -11.58
CA SER A 101 18.98 -10.94 -12.12
C SER A 101 19.25 -10.98 -13.62
N ASN A 102 19.27 -12.17 -14.21
CA ASN A 102 19.68 -12.46 -15.58
C ASN A 102 18.49 -12.77 -16.49
N ASN A 103 17.29 -12.25 -16.20
CA ASN A 103 16.28 -12.13 -17.26
C ASN A 103 16.83 -11.12 -18.27
N GLU A 104 17.42 -11.61 -19.37
CA GLU A 104 17.92 -10.78 -20.47
C GLU A 104 16.84 -9.84 -21.04
N ASP A 105 15.56 -10.12 -20.74
CA ASP A 105 14.43 -9.22 -20.96
C ASP A 105 13.74 -8.95 -19.61
N GLN A 106 14.08 -7.87 -18.89
CA GLN A 106 13.38 -7.39 -17.68
C GLN A 106 11.89 -7.13 -17.97
N ARG A 107 11.08 -8.20 -18.01
CA ARG A 107 9.66 -8.19 -18.38
C ARG A 107 8.84 -9.20 -17.57
N LEU A 108 7.58 -8.86 -17.33
CA LEU A 108 6.55 -9.72 -16.75
C LEU A 108 5.30 -9.69 -17.60
N SER A 109 4.87 -10.84 -18.11
CA SER A 109 3.61 -10.95 -18.85
C SER A 109 2.40 -10.88 -17.93
N PHE A 110 1.27 -10.48 -18.49
CA PHE A 110 0.00 -10.47 -17.76
C PHE A 110 -0.38 -11.88 -17.29
N GLN A 111 -0.10 -12.93 -18.07
CA GLN A 111 -0.26 -14.32 -17.63
C GLN A 111 0.60 -14.66 -16.40
N GLN A 112 1.84 -14.16 -16.33
CA GLN A 112 2.71 -14.34 -15.16
C GLN A 112 2.17 -13.61 -13.92
N LEU A 113 1.46 -12.49 -14.12
CA LEU A 113 0.75 -11.73 -13.09
C LEU A 113 -0.64 -12.30 -12.76
N GLY A 114 -1.01 -13.46 -13.33
CA GLY A 114 -2.29 -14.12 -13.04
C GLY A 114 -3.52 -13.49 -13.72
N PHE A 115 -3.31 -12.71 -14.79
CA PHE A 115 -4.39 -12.10 -15.55
C PHE A 115 -5.26 -13.12 -16.30
N ASP A 116 -6.58 -12.91 -16.26
CA ASP A 116 -7.55 -13.67 -17.04
C ASP A 116 -7.75 -13.03 -18.43
N GLU A 117 -7.29 -13.74 -19.46
CA GLU A 117 -7.37 -13.36 -20.88
C GLU A 117 -8.78 -13.58 -21.48
N SER A 118 -9.76 -13.98 -20.67
CA SER A 118 -11.14 -14.19 -21.14
C SER A 118 -11.74 -12.92 -21.77
N PRO A 119 -12.34 -13.03 -22.97
CA PRO A 119 -12.92 -11.89 -23.65
C PRO A 119 -14.16 -11.39 -22.89
N ARG A 120 -14.34 -10.07 -22.86
CA ARG A 120 -15.50 -9.41 -22.27
C ARG A 120 -16.43 -8.91 -23.36
N ARG A 121 -17.74 -9.05 -23.15
CA ARG A 121 -18.78 -8.64 -24.10
C ARG A 121 -19.71 -7.61 -23.48
N GLY A 122 -20.07 -6.59 -24.24
CA GLY A 122 -21.10 -5.62 -23.88
C GLY A 122 -20.74 -4.18 -24.26
N SER A 123 -21.70 -3.27 -24.07
CA SER A 123 -21.50 -1.83 -24.23
C SER A 123 -21.11 -1.14 -22.92
N GLY A 124 -20.63 0.10 -23.00
CA GLY A 124 -20.19 0.87 -21.83
C GLY A 124 -18.72 0.64 -21.46
N ILE A 125 -18.41 0.71 -20.17
CA ILE A 125 -17.05 0.68 -19.64
C ILE A 125 -16.63 -0.75 -19.31
N GLN A 126 -15.56 -1.22 -19.95
CA GLN A 126 -14.91 -2.50 -19.70
C GLN A 126 -13.52 -2.24 -19.10
N ARG A 127 -13.30 -2.63 -17.83
CA ARG A 127 -12.03 -2.40 -17.11
C ARG A 127 -11.28 -3.71 -16.86
N PHE A 128 -10.11 -3.86 -17.47
CA PHE A 128 -9.17 -4.94 -17.20
C PHE A 128 -8.15 -4.45 -16.17
N ARG A 129 -8.13 -5.09 -15.01
CA ARG A 129 -7.29 -4.75 -13.87
C ARG A 129 -6.13 -5.73 -13.79
N ILE A 130 -4.92 -5.20 -13.71
CA ILE A 130 -3.68 -5.93 -13.51
C ILE A 130 -3.00 -5.34 -12.28
N ASP A 131 -2.78 -6.16 -11.27
CA ASP A 131 -2.05 -5.76 -10.07
C ASP A 131 -0.63 -6.33 -10.15
N PHE A 132 0.36 -5.54 -9.75
CA PHE A 132 1.76 -5.96 -9.69
C PHE A 132 2.51 -5.31 -8.53
N ASP A 133 3.43 -6.04 -7.92
CA ASP A 133 4.25 -5.55 -6.82
C ASP A 133 5.66 -5.19 -7.29
N LEU A 134 6.29 -4.18 -6.67
CA LEU A 134 7.71 -3.89 -6.91
C LEU A 134 8.62 -5.09 -6.60
N ALA A 135 8.17 -5.95 -5.68
CA ALA A 135 8.84 -7.19 -5.35
C ALA A 135 8.86 -8.20 -6.50
N GLU A 136 7.85 -8.19 -7.38
CA GLU A 136 7.82 -9.03 -8.57
C GLU A 136 8.80 -8.52 -9.64
N LEU A 137 9.00 -7.19 -9.70
CA LEU A 137 10.00 -6.56 -10.56
C LEU A 137 11.43 -6.74 -10.02
N GLY A 138 11.57 -7.06 -8.72
CA GLY A 138 12.84 -7.21 -8.02
C GLY A 138 13.56 -5.90 -7.71
N THR A 139 13.05 -4.76 -8.17
CA THR A 139 13.64 -3.43 -7.96
C THR A 139 12.57 -2.34 -8.12
N ARG A 140 12.90 -1.11 -7.74
CA ARG A 140 12.15 0.08 -8.14
C ARG A 140 12.73 0.59 -9.47
N PRO A 141 12.02 0.44 -10.59
CA PRO A 141 12.60 0.71 -11.90
C PRO A 141 12.73 2.20 -12.19
N GLN A 142 13.79 2.59 -12.89
CA GLN A 142 13.94 3.96 -13.39
C GLN A 142 12.97 4.23 -14.54
N GLU A 143 12.84 3.26 -15.44
CA GLU A 143 11.93 3.28 -16.59
C GLU A 143 10.96 2.10 -16.54
N LEU A 144 9.72 2.35 -16.92
CA LEU A 144 8.67 1.35 -16.95
C LEU A 144 7.85 1.52 -18.23
N ALA A 145 7.61 0.42 -18.93
CA ALA A 145 6.83 0.39 -20.17
C ALA A 145 5.81 -0.74 -20.12
N LEU A 146 4.65 -0.50 -20.71
CA LEU A 146 3.59 -1.47 -20.93
C LEU A 146 3.55 -1.78 -22.43
N SER A 147 3.79 -3.02 -22.82
CA SER A 147 3.43 -3.53 -24.14
C SER A 147 2.03 -4.12 -24.07
N LEU A 148 1.06 -3.45 -24.69
CA LEU A 148 -0.34 -3.83 -24.63
C LEU A 148 -0.83 -4.32 -25.99
N LYS A 149 -1.32 -5.56 -26.00
CA LYS A 149 -1.98 -6.17 -27.15
C LYS A 149 -3.42 -6.43 -26.82
N SER A 150 -4.33 -5.94 -27.66
CA SER A 150 -5.76 -6.20 -27.51
C SER A 150 -6.46 -6.33 -28.85
N LEU A 151 -7.54 -7.11 -28.84
CA LEU A 151 -8.41 -7.37 -29.98
C LEU A 151 -9.82 -6.94 -29.63
N PHE A 152 -10.52 -6.39 -30.60
CA PHE A 152 -11.90 -5.96 -30.41
C PHE A 152 -12.72 -6.09 -31.69
N THR A 153 -14.02 -6.29 -31.52
CA THR A 153 -14.96 -6.24 -32.65
C THR A 153 -15.01 -4.82 -33.22
N PRO A 154 -14.99 -4.65 -34.55
CA PRO A 154 -14.94 -3.32 -35.17
C PRO A 154 -16.16 -2.48 -34.82
N VAL A 155 -15.92 -1.22 -34.46
CA VAL A 155 -16.94 -0.23 -34.10
C VAL A 155 -17.15 0.75 -35.26
N ASN A 156 -18.42 0.97 -35.65
CA ASN A 156 -18.74 1.73 -36.87
C ASN A 156 -18.92 3.24 -36.59
N ARG A 157 -17.87 4.02 -36.85
CA ARG A 157 -17.90 5.50 -36.73
C ARG A 157 -19.01 6.16 -37.56
N GLN A 158 -19.37 5.60 -38.71
CA GLN A 158 -20.41 6.17 -39.58
C GLN A 158 -21.79 6.08 -38.94
N LYS A 159 -21.99 5.12 -38.03
CA LYS A 159 -23.21 5.01 -37.21
C LYS A 159 -23.19 5.97 -36.02
N GLY A 160 -22.04 6.55 -35.67
CA GLY A 160 -21.86 7.43 -34.53
C GLY A 160 -21.30 6.73 -33.29
N ASP A 161 -20.96 5.44 -33.39
CA ASP A 161 -20.35 4.67 -32.30
C ASP A 161 -18.90 5.13 -32.08
N ARG A 162 -18.46 5.11 -30.83
CA ARG A 162 -17.08 5.46 -30.44
C ARG A 162 -16.50 4.43 -29.49
N LEU A 163 -15.23 4.10 -29.70
CA LEU A 163 -14.44 3.27 -28.80
C LEU A 163 -13.20 4.03 -28.36
N ILE A 164 -13.05 4.20 -27.05
CA ILE A 164 -11.92 4.90 -26.45
C ILE A 164 -11.17 3.92 -25.55
N GLY A 165 -9.85 3.84 -25.70
CA GLY A 165 -8.96 3.14 -24.78
C GLY A 165 -8.32 4.12 -23.81
N GLN A 166 -8.28 3.79 -22.52
CA GLN A 166 -7.67 4.60 -21.46
C GLN A 166 -6.78 3.71 -20.60
N ILE A 167 -5.59 4.20 -20.26
CA ILE A 167 -4.63 3.48 -19.42
C ILE A 167 -4.44 4.26 -18.13
N TYR A 168 -4.60 3.61 -16.99
CA TYR A 168 -4.39 4.19 -15.67
C TYR A 168 -3.33 3.41 -14.89
N LEU A 169 -2.44 4.12 -14.21
CA LEU A 169 -1.53 3.57 -13.21
C LEU A 169 -1.86 4.19 -11.86
N ASN A 170 -2.15 3.38 -10.85
CA ASN A 170 -2.51 3.82 -9.50
C ASN A 170 -3.59 4.91 -9.52
N ASN A 171 -4.67 4.66 -10.27
CA ASN A 171 -5.79 5.59 -10.52
C ASN A 171 -5.42 6.91 -11.21
N THR A 172 -4.19 7.07 -11.69
CA THR A 172 -3.75 8.23 -12.47
C THR A 172 -3.84 7.90 -13.96
N LEU A 173 -4.57 8.70 -14.73
CA LEU A 173 -4.63 8.57 -16.19
C LEU A 173 -3.24 8.79 -16.79
N VAL A 174 -2.75 7.82 -17.56
CA VAL A 174 -1.47 7.88 -18.27
C VAL A 174 -1.68 8.38 -19.69
N THR A 175 -2.58 7.73 -20.43
CA THR A 175 -2.83 8.02 -21.84
C THR A 175 -4.24 7.61 -22.27
N THR A 176 -4.67 8.10 -23.43
CA THR A 176 -5.97 7.82 -24.05
C THR A 176 -5.82 7.66 -25.55
N TYR A 177 -6.54 6.72 -26.14
CA TYR A 177 -6.53 6.38 -27.56
C TYR A 177 -7.94 6.40 -28.15
N ASP A 178 -8.11 6.98 -29.34
CA ASP A 178 -9.29 6.76 -30.17
C ASP A 178 -9.10 5.43 -30.91
N LEU A 179 -9.86 4.41 -30.51
CA LEU A 179 -9.84 3.07 -31.09
C LEU A 179 -11.05 2.86 -32.02
N THR A 180 -11.71 3.95 -32.43
CA THR A 180 -12.82 3.87 -33.36
C THR A 180 -12.29 3.42 -34.73
N GLN A 181 -12.94 2.42 -35.34
CA GLN A 181 -12.57 1.80 -36.63
C GLN A 181 -11.33 0.89 -36.63
N THR A 182 -10.70 0.63 -35.49
CA THR A 182 -9.67 -0.41 -35.39
C THR A 182 -10.31 -1.73 -34.96
N THR A 183 -9.54 -2.83 -35.07
CA THR A 183 -9.93 -4.17 -34.56
C THR A 183 -8.86 -4.76 -33.65
N ALA A 184 -7.72 -4.10 -33.58
CA ALA A 184 -6.59 -4.48 -32.77
C ALA A 184 -5.87 -3.22 -32.29
N PHE A 185 -5.22 -3.34 -31.14
CA PHE A 185 -4.32 -2.35 -30.59
C PHE A 185 -3.06 -3.08 -30.13
N ASP A 186 -1.91 -2.65 -30.64
CA ASP A 186 -0.58 -3.16 -30.28
C ASP A 186 0.33 -1.94 -30.18
N ASP A 187 0.64 -1.53 -28.95
CA ASP A 187 1.46 -0.36 -28.68
C ASP A 187 2.29 -0.54 -27.40
N THR A 188 3.35 0.26 -27.28
CA THR A 188 4.18 0.35 -26.08
C THR A 188 3.98 1.71 -25.42
N ILE A 189 3.51 1.68 -24.18
CA ILE A 189 3.15 2.86 -23.38
C ILE A 189 4.15 3.04 -22.24
N PHE A 190 4.83 4.18 -22.19
CA PHE A 190 5.70 4.51 -21.06
C PHE A 190 4.87 4.92 -19.83
N LEU A 191 5.18 4.30 -18.69
CA LEU A 191 4.50 4.51 -17.42
C LEU A 191 5.37 5.39 -16.51
N SER A 192 4.73 6.28 -15.76
CA SER A 192 5.45 7.14 -14.80
C SER A 192 5.91 6.32 -13.60
N THR A 193 7.22 6.32 -13.35
CA THR A 193 7.83 5.61 -12.22
C THR A 193 7.78 6.40 -10.91
N GLN A 194 7.47 7.71 -10.96
CA GLN A 194 7.44 8.62 -9.79
C GLN A 194 6.33 8.31 -8.77
N LYS A 195 5.28 7.60 -9.20
CA LYS A 195 4.11 7.28 -8.37
C LYS A 195 4.01 5.78 -8.07
N LEU A 196 5.10 5.04 -8.28
CA LEU A 196 5.13 3.62 -7.95
C LEU A 196 5.07 3.45 -6.44
N GLN A 197 4.07 2.69 -6.02
CA GLN A 197 3.88 2.23 -4.66
C GLN A 197 4.40 0.80 -4.55
N ARG A 198 4.43 0.23 -3.33
CA ARG A 198 4.81 -1.18 -3.15
C ARG A 198 3.94 -2.12 -4.00
N THR A 199 2.63 -1.89 -3.97
CA THR A 199 1.63 -2.60 -4.78
C THR A 199 1.02 -1.59 -5.74
N ASN A 200 1.02 -1.92 -7.03
CA ASN A 200 0.57 -1.05 -8.10
C ASN A 200 -0.61 -1.67 -8.83
N ASN A 201 -1.49 -0.80 -9.30
CA ASN A 201 -2.64 -1.18 -10.09
C ASN A 201 -2.55 -0.53 -11.48
N LEU A 202 -2.59 -1.37 -12.51
CA LEU A 202 -2.71 -0.97 -13.91
C LEU A 202 -4.13 -1.30 -14.38
N ASP A 203 -4.89 -0.28 -14.73
CA ASP A 203 -6.22 -0.45 -15.33
C ASP A 203 -6.17 -0.11 -16.82
N VAL A 204 -6.50 -1.09 -17.66
CA VAL A 204 -6.77 -0.91 -19.08
C VAL A 204 -8.28 -0.81 -19.26
N VAL A 205 -8.77 0.37 -19.61
CA VAL A 205 -10.19 0.69 -19.68
C VAL A 205 -10.59 0.94 -21.12
N PHE A 206 -11.64 0.27 -21.57
CA PHE A 206 -12.26 0.51 -22.86
C PHE A 206 -13.66 1.06 -22.63
N GLU A 207 -13.94 2.20 -23.23
CA GLU A 207 -15.24 2.88 -23.15
C GLU A 207 -15.90 2.85 -24.52
N HIS A 208 -17.00 2.12 -24.61
CA HIS A 208 -17.84 2.04 -25.80
C HIS A 208 -19.09 2.88 -25.63
N ALA A 209 -19.17 3.95 -26.40
CA ALA A 209 -20.35 4.80 -26.50
C ALA A 209 -21.10 4.46 -27.80
N PRO A 210 -22.19 3.65 -27.73
CA PRO A 210 -23.00 3.39 -28.90
C PRO A 210 -23.70 4.68 -29.34
N SER A 211 -23.95 4.78 -30.63
CA SER A 211 -24.72 5.87 -31.23
C SER A 211 -26.10 6.00 -30.61
N GLN A 212 -26.47 7.24 -30.25
CA GLN A 212 -27.82 7.55 -29.79
C GLN A 212 -28.76 7.65 -30.99
N GLY A 213 -29.15 6.51 -31.53
CA GLY A 213 -29.98 6.40 -32.74
C GLY A 213 -31.06 5.33 -32.59
N GLY A 214 -32.08 5.60 -31.78
CA GLY A 214 -33.29 4.80 -31.64
C GLY A 214 -33.12 3.55 -30.78
N CYS A 215 -34.04 3.31 -29.84
CA CYS A 215 -34.18 2.06 -29.08
C CYS A 215 -34.58 0.89 -29.99
N GLN A 216 -33.77 0.53 -30.99
CA GLN A 216 -33.91 -0.67 -31.79
C GLN A 216 -32.78 -1.63 -31.44
N ALA A 217 -33.19 -2.84 -31.04
CA ALA A 217 -32.41 -3.83 -30.29
C ALA A 217 -31.33 -4.56 -31.10
N SER A 218 -30.38 -3.84 -31.69
CA SER A 218 -29.17 -4.44 -32.25
C SER A 218 -27.96 -3.55 -32.00
N VAL A 219 -27.60 -3.41 -30.73
CA VAL A 219 -26.24 -3.01 -30.38
C VAL A 219 -25.37 -4.20 -30.76
N SER A 220 -24.48 -4.06 -31.74
CA SER A 220 -23.47 -5.10 -31.98
C SER A 220 -22.65 -5.22 -30.70
N ASP A 221 -22.72 -6.37 -30.04
CA ASP A 221 -22.00 -6.60 -28.80
C ASP A 221 -20.50 -6.41 -29.03
N LEU A 222 -19.95 -5.34 -28.45
CA LEU A 222 -18.52 -5.12 -28.46
C LEU A 222 -17.89 -6.25 -27.66
N THR A 223 -17.04 -7.04 -28.31
CA THR A 223 -16.17 -8.01 -27.63
C THR A 223 -14.78 -7.43 -27.56
N ILE A 224 -14.17 -7.47 -26.37
CA ILE A 224 -12.80 -6.98 -26.13
C ILE A 224 -12.01 -8.09 -25.46
N GLN A 225 -10.80 -8.30 -25.95
CA GLN A 225 -9.84 -9.22 -25.37
C GLN A 225 -8.50 -8.53 -25.22
N VAL A 226 -7.94 -8.54 -24.01
CA VAL A 226 -6.55 -8.15 -23.77
C VAL A 226 -5.71 -9.41 -23.78
N ALA A 227 -4.65 -9.43 -24.58
CA ALA A 227 -3.83 -10.62 -24.74
C ALA A 227 -2.98 -10.86 -23.49
N GLY A 228 -2.90 -12.11 -23.04
CA GLY A 228 -2.18 -12.50 -21.84
C GLY A 228 -0.66 -12.42 -21.99
N ASN A 229 -0.17 -12.36 -23.24
CA ASN A 229 1.22 -12.11 -23.58
C ASN A 229 1.57 -10.61 -23.65
N SER A 230 0.62 -9.70 -23.38
CA SER A 230 0.95 -8.31 -23.00
C SER A 230 1.85 -8.34 -21.77
N TYR A 231 2.74 -7.36 -21.64
CA TYR A 231 3.73 -7.38 -20.56
C TYR A 231 4.12 -5.99 -20.09
N ILE A 232 4.59 -5.95 -18.85
CA ILE A 232 5.30 -4.80 -18.29
C ILE A 232 6.79 -5.08 -18.47
N ALA A 233 7.53 -4.14 -19.04
CA ALA A 233 8.97 -4.15 -19.13
C ALA A 233 9.56 -2.99 -18.33
N TRP A 234 10.74 -3.20 -17.76
CA TRP A 234 11.40 -2.18 -16.96
C TRP A 234 12.89 -2.13 -17.23
N SER A 235 13.52 -1.01 -16.86
CA SER A 235 14.95 -0.81 -16.94
C SER A 235 15.45 0.12 -15.84
N GLY A 236 16.74 -0.03 -15.49
CA GLY A 236 17.40 0.76 -14.46
C GLY A 236 16.84 0.55 -13.06
N GLU A 237 17.51 1.16 -12.08
CA GLU A 237 17.17 1.06 -10.66
C GLU A 237 17.17 2.46 -10.05
N GLN A 238 16.10 2.81 -9.35
CA GLN A 238 16.03 4.02 -8.55
C GLN A 238 16.61 3.78 -7.16
N GLU A 239 17.17 4.83 -6.57
CA GLU A 239 17.52 4.80 -5.16
C GLU A 239 16.29 4.49 -4.29
N PRO A 240 16.43 3.64 -3.26
CA PRO A 240 15.37 3.40 -2.29
C PRO A 240 14.85 4.69 -1.64
N GLU A 241 13.57 4.71 -1.27
CA GLU A 241 12.97 5.85 -0.57
C GLU A 241 13.42 5.95 0.89
N GLY A 242 13.99 4.88 1.44
CA GLY A 242 14.33 4.76 2.85
C GLY A 242 13.08 4.56 3.71
N THR A 243 12.00 3.98 3.17
CA THR A 243 10.73 3.72 3.87
C THR A 243 10.30 2.25 3.75
N PHE A 244 9.30 1.84 4.52
CA PHE A 244 8.73 0.49 4.44
C PHE A 244 8.09 0.17 3.07
N ASN A 245 7.89 1.16 2.19
CA ASN A 245 7.50 0.91 0.80
C ASN A 245 8.60 0.18 0.02
N ASP A 246 9.85 0.27 0.46
CA ASP A 246 10.96 -0.44 -0.17
C ASP A 246 10.97 -1.94 0.19
N LEU A 247 10.13 -2.35 1.15
CA LEU A 247 9.88 -3.76 1.43
C LEU A 247 8.91 -4.34 0.41
N PRO A 248 9.08 -5.61 -0.01
CA PRO A 248 10.17 -6.52 0.31
C PRO A 248 11.26 -6.57 -0.77
N TYR A 249 11.23 -5.76 -1.83
CA TYR A 249 12.13 -5.95 -2.97
C TYR A 249 13.62 -5.85 -2.57
N ASN A 250 13.97 -4.94 -1.65
CA ASN A 250 15.32 -4.84 -1.07
C ASN A 250 15.76 -6.07 -0.27
N PHE A 251 14.83 -6.99 0.05
CA PHE A 251 15.03 -8.13 0.93
C PHE A 251 14.98 -9.47 0.19
N LEU A 252 14.88 -9.45 -1.15
CA LEU A 252 14.87 -10.65 -1.98
C LEU A 252 16.26 -11.23 -2.24
N SER A 253 17.32 -10.47 -2.00
CA SER A 253 18.71 -10.93 -2.11
C SER A 253 19.15 -11.71 -0.85
N PRO A 254 20.34 -12.34 -0.82
CA PRO A 254 20.87 -12.93 0.40
C PRO A 254 20.99 -11.90 1.54
N GLY A 255 20.47 -12.25 2.71
CA GLY A 255 20.48 -11.40 3.89
C GLY A 255 20.94 -12.13 5.14
N ARG A 256 21.09 -11.38 6.23
CA ARG A 256 21.43 -11.93 7.54
C ARG A 256 20.51 -11.38 8.63
N MET A 257 20.44 -12.09 9.75
CA MET A 257 19.68 -11.66 10.93
C MET A 257 20.54 -11.81 12.17
N VAL A 258 20.83 -10.69 12.82
CA VAL A 258 21.55 -10.61 14.08
C VAL A 258 20.53 -10.53 15.20
N ILE A 259 20.48 -11.56 16.05
CA ILE A 259 19.48 -11.67 17.11
C ILE A 259 20.15 -11.94 18.45
N ASP A 260 19.68 -11.27 19.49
CA ASP A 260 19.86 -11.73 20.87
C ASP A 260 19.02 -13.00 21.10
N GLY A 261 19.66 -14.16 20.92
CA GLY A 261 18.97 -15.44 21.05
C GLY A 261 18.67 -15.85 22.51
N GLN A 262 19.17 -15.11 23.51
CA GLN A 262 18.80 -15.33 24.92
C GLN A 262 17.47 -14.67 25.27
N ASN A 263 17.05 -13.66 24.48
CA ASN A 263 15.78 -12.98 24.68
C ASN A 263 14.65 -13.63 23.85
N PRO A 264 13.70 -14.36 24.49
CA PRO A 264 12.63 -15.05 23.77
C PRO A 264 11.65 -14.10 23.06
N ASP A 265 11.50 -12.87 23.54
CA ASP A 265 10.65 -11.86 22.87
C ASP A 265 11.27 -11.40 21.56
N LEU A 266 12.58 -11.21 21.49
CA LEU A 266 13.27 -10.84 20.25
C LEU A 266 13.26 -11.97 19.23
N VAL A 267 13.45 -13.22 19.68
CA VAL A 267 13.30 -14.40 18.81
C VAL A 267 11.90 -14.45 18.21
N ARG A 268 10.86 -14.34 19.05
CA ARG A 268 9.46 -14.39 18.58
C ARG A 268 9.12 -13.20 17.68
N SER A 269 9.58 -12.01 18.03
CA SER A 269 9.39 -10.79 17.23
C SER A 269 10.04 -10.92 15.85
N THR A 270 11.21 -11.57 15.78
CA THR A 270 11.88 -11.82 14.51
C THR A 270 11.14 -12.85 13.66
N ALA A 271 10.57 -13.90 14.27
CA ALA A 271 9.67 -14.82 13.57
C ALA A 271 8.51 -14.05 12.92
N TYR A 272 7.82 -13.22 13.70
CA TYR A 272 6.74 -12.37 13.22
C TYR A 272 7.21 -11.41 12.10
N LEU A 273 8.41 -10.83 12.20
CA LEU A 273 8.99 -10.01 11.15
C LEU A 273 9.18 -10.79 9.85
N LEU A 274 9.75 -11.99 9.89
CA LEU A 274 9.91 -12.82 8.70
C LEU A 274 8.55 -13.20 8.10
N GLY A 275 7.55 -13.48 8.95
CA GLY A 275 6.19 -13.72 8.51
C GLY A 275 5.59 -12.51 7.79
N MET A 276 5.75 -11.31 8.35
CA MET A 276 5.32 -10.05 7.75
C MET A 276 6.00 -9.82 6.38
N ILE A 277 7.32 -10.01 6.28
CA ILE A 277 8.06 -9.81 5.02
C ILE A 277 7.59 -10.83 3.98
N ASN A 278 7.47 -12.10 4.34
CA ASN A 278 7.04 -13.16 3.43
C ASN A 278 5.58 -13.04 2.98
N GLN A 279 4.71 -12.37 3.75
CA GLN A 279 3.36 -12.03 3.31
C GLN A 279 3.34 -10.98 2.21
N MET A 280 4.33 -10.09 2.18
CA MET A 280 4.45 -9.04 1.18
C MET A 280 5.29 -9.48 -0.02
N SER A 281 5.95 -10.64 0.06
CA SER A 281 6.93 -11.10 -0.92
C SER A 281 6.35 -12.14 -1.87
N PRO A 282 6.73 -12.11 -3.16
CA PRO A 282 6.33 -13.16 -4.11
C PRO A 282 6.98 -14.51 -3.77
N ARG A 283 8.10 -14.50 -3.03
CA ARG A 283 8.88 -15.70 -2.66
C ARG A 283 9.34 -15.63 -1.20
N PRO A 284 9.48 -16.78 -0.52
CA PRO A 284 9.98 -16.79 0.85
C PRO A 284 11.47 -16.37 0.92
N ILE A 285 11.81 -15.57 1.92
CA ILE A 285 13.19 -15.16 2.22
C ILE A 285 13.80 -16.06 3.30
N PHE A 286 15.10 -16.33 3.17
CA PHE A 286 15.86 -17.21 4.08
C PHE A 286 17.16 -16.52 4.56
N PRO A 287 17.06 -15.46 5.37
CA PRO A 287 18.26 -14.82 5.94
C PRO A 287 19.04 -15.77 6.84
N LYS A 288 20.37 -15.69 6.75
CA LYS A 288 21.28 -16.43 7.62
C LYS A 288 21.22 -15.92 9.05
N LEU A 289 21.00 -16.80 10.01
CA LEU A 289 21.05 -16.48 11.43
C LEU A 289 22.49 -16.26 11.90
N VAL A 290 22.68 -15.18 12.65
CA VAL A 290 23.93 -14.88 13.35
C VAL A 290 23.56 -14.51 14.79
N ARG A 291 23.77 -15.44 15.71
CA ARG A 291 23.38 -15.28 17.11
C ARG A 291 24.53 -14.70 17.94
N GLY A 292 24.21 -13.75 18.82
CA GLY A 292 25.09 -13.36 19.92
C GLY A 292 24.52 -13.85 21.25
N GLU A 293 25.40 -14.24 22.17
CA GLU A 293 25.01 -14.64 23.53
C GLU A 293 25.31 -13.56 24.57
N THR A 294 26.23 -12.63 24.26
CA THR A 294 26.60 -11.50 25.12
C THR A 294 26.42 -10.16 24.40
N ALA A 295 26.27 -9.08 25.17
CA ALA A 295 26.18 -7.73 24.63
C ALA A 295 27.39 -7.34 23.76
N ASP A 296 28.60 -7.75 24.16
CA ASP A 296 29.83 -7.49 23.42
C ASP A 296 29.87 -8.26 22.10
N GLN A 297 29.48 -9.54 22.12
CA GLN A 297 29.37 -10.35 20.90
C GLN A 297 28.35 -9.74 19.94
N LEU A 298 27.15 -9.38 20.41
CA LEU A 298 26.13 -8.73 19.58
C LEU A 298 26.65 -7.44 18.96
N THR A 299 27.34 -6.61 19.74
CA THR A 299 27.93 -5.36 19.25
C THR A 299 28.98 -5.62 18.17
N GLN A 300 29.83 -6.65 18.33
CA GLN A 300 30.81 -7.04 17.32
C GLN A 300 30.17 -7.57 16.04
N LEU A 301 29.13 -8.40 16.16
CA LEU A 301 28.38 -8.96 15.03
C LEU A 301 27.63 -7.88 14.23
N ILE A 302 27.10 -6.86 14.93
CA ILE A 302 26.48 -5.70 14.30
C ILE A 302 27.52 -4.87 13.55
N LYS A 303 28.69 -4.63 14.16
CA LYS A 303 29.76 -3.81 13.55
C LYS A 303 30.51 -4.49 12.41
N ASN A 304 30.56 -5.83 12.38
CA ASN A 304 31.27 -6.60 11.36
C ASN A 304 30.27 -7.38 10.48
N PRO A 305 29.70 -6.74 9.45
CA PRO A 305 28.73 -7.39 8.57
C PRO A 305 29.37 -8.42 7.64
N ASP A 306 28.62 -9.49 7.36
CA ASP A 306 29.02 -10.51 6.37
C ASP A 306 29.07 -9.86 4.97
N PRO A 307 30.20 -9.88 4.24
CA PRO A 307 30.29 -9.26 2.92
C PRO A 307 29.24 -9.76 1.93
N ASN A 308 28.73 -10.99 2.09
CA ASN A 308 27.75 -11.59 1.18
C ASN A 308 26.29 -11.20 1.46
N SER A 309 26.01 -10.52 2.58
CA SER A 309 24.66 -10.05 2.91
C SER A 309 24.37 -8.70 2.22
N GLN A 310 23.27 -8.58 1.50
CA GLN A 310 22.85 -7.33 0.87
C GLN A 310 21.97 -6.49 1.79
N TRP A 311 21.28 -7.13 2.73
CA TRP A 311 20.44 -6.51 3.75
C TRP A 311 20.57 -7.26 5.08
N GLN A 312 20.09 -6.64 6.16
CA GLN A 312 20.12 -7.26 7.47
C GLN A 312 18.91 -6.94 8.36
N ILE A 313 18.61 -7.88 9.25
CA ILE A 313 17.73 -7.67 10.41
C ILE A 313 18.61 -7.59 11.66
N ILE A 314 18.33 -6.62 12.53
CA ILE A 314 18.99 -6.46 13.83
C ILE A 314 17.91 -6.44 14.90
N ALA A 315 17.85 -7.49 15.71
CA ALA A 315 16.90 -7.64 16.80
C ALA A 315 17.66 -7.78 18.12
N VAL A 316 17.85 -6.65 18.81
CA VAL A 316 18.69 -6.55 20.01
C VAL A 316 18.06 -5.63 21.06
N ALA A 317 18.56 -5.72 22.29
CA ALA A 317 18.13 -4.84 23.36
C ALA A 317 18.55 -3.38 23.07
N PRO A 318 17.91 -2.41 23.73
CA PRO A 318 18.07 -0.98 23.42
C PRO A 318 19.53 -0.52 23.44
N GLU A 319 20.33 -1.07 24.36
CA GLU A 319 21.71 -0.65 24.60
C GLU A 319 22.67 -1.07 23.48
N GLN A 320 22.36 -2.11 22.71
CA GLN A 320 23.18 -2.56 21.57
C GLN A 320 22.65 -2.05 20.22
N PHE A 321 21.56 -1.29 20.22
CA PHE A 321 20.91 -0.88 18.99
C PHE A 321 21.77 0.14 18.20
N PRO A 322 21.85 0.07 16.86
CA PRO A 322 22.68 0.96 16.07
C PRO A 322 22.35 2.45 16.26
N THR A 323 23.36 3.27 16.50
CA THR A 323 23.21 4.72 16.70
C THR A 323 22.84 5.48 15.42
N ALA A 324 23.06 4.89 14.24
CA ALA A 324 22.65 5.46 12.96
C ALA A 324 21.13 5.39 12.73
N ALA A 325 20.39 4.67 13.58
CA ALA A 325 18.95 4.54 13.46
C ALA A 325 18.22 5.88 13.66
N PRO A 326 17.08 6.12 12.98
CA PRO A 326 16.29 7.36 13.10
C PRO A 326 15.80 7.64 14.52
N ILE A 327 15.52 6.59 15.28
CA ILE A 327 15.27 6.66 16.71
C ILE A 327 16.41 5.96 17.43
N ARG A 328 17.07 6.71 18.30
CA ARG A 328 18.09 6.20 19.23
C ARG A 328 17.44 5.90 20.58
N LEU A 329 17.84 4.76 21.13
CA LEU A 329 17.42 4.30 22.43
C LEU A 329 18.64 4.31 23.35
N GLY A 330 18.59 5.15 24.39
CA GLY A 330 19.63 5.26 25.40
C GLY A 330 19.03 5.75 26.71
N GLU A 331 19.70 6.66 27.41
CA GLU A 331 19.11 7.35 28.56
C GLU A 331 17.89 8.20 28.19
N ASN A 332 17.89 8.71 26.96
CA ASN A 332 16.79 9.47 26.38
C ASN A 332 16.31 8.76 25.11
N PHE A 333 15.03 8.95 24.81
CA PHE A 333 14.48 8.69 23.49
C PHE A 333 14.82 9.87 22.59
N GLU A 334 15.57 9.62 21.52
CA GLU A 334 16.00 10.68 20.60
C GLU A 334 15.54 10.37 19.18
N ILE A 335 14.90 11.36 18.55
CA ILE A 335 14.65 11.35 17.10
C ILE A 335 15.80 12.11 16.45
N VAL A 336 16.51 11.45 15.56
CA VAL A 336 17.62 12.04 14.81
C VAL A 336 17.30 12.10 13.33
N ASN A 337 17.81 13.14 12.67
CA ASN A 337 17.79 13.17 11.22
C ASN A 337 18.82 12.16 10.69
N PRO A 338 18.44 11.16 9.89
CA PRO A 338 19.36 10.14 9.43
C PRO A 338 20.47 10.66 8.51
N LEU A 339 20.26 11.82 7.85
CA LEU A 339 21.20 12.39 6.89
C LEU A 339 22.39 13.09 7.54
N ASN A 340 22.14 13.87 8.61
CA ASN A 340 23.16 14.68 9.28
C ASN A 340 23.36 14.31 10.76
N GLN A 341 22.59 13.35 11.28
CA GLN A 341 22.64 12.85 12.65
C GLN A 341 22.36 13.91 13.73
N GLU A 342 21.74 15.03 13.36
CA GLU A 342 21.28 16.05 14.31
C GLU A 342 20.07 15.56 15.09
N VAL A 343 20.07 15.84 16.41
CA VAL A 343 18.95 15.50 17.30
C VAL A 343 17.82 16.50 17.09
N LEU A 344 16.68 16.00 16.61
CA LEU A 344 15.47 16.78 16.36
C LEU A 344 14.55 16.84 17.58
N LEU A 345 14.54 15.77 18.37
CA LEU A 345 13.77 15.64 19.60
C LEU A 345 14.54 14.77 20.58
N SER A 346 14.58 15.15 21.85
CA SER A 346 15.07 14.32 22.95
C SER A 346 14.07 14.39 24.10
N THR A 347 13.58 13.23 24.56
CA THR A 347 12.60 13.14 25.64
C THR A 347 12.76 11.84 26.43
N ARG A 348 12.07 11.73 27.57
CA ARG A 348 11.99 10.50 28.37
C ARG A 348 10.54 10.04 28.44
N PRO A 349 10.09 9.19 27.51
CA PRO A 349 8.75 8.63 27.52
C PRO A 349 8.51 7.88 28.83
N THR A 350 7.35 8.10 29.43
CA THR A 350 6.95 7.45 30.69
C THR A 350 6.42 6.04 30.49
N GLU A 351 5.97 5.73 29.27
CA GLU A 351 5.37 4.44 28.91
C GLU A 351 6.35 3.62 28.05
N SER A 352 6.37 2.30 28.27
CA SER A 352 7.10 1.36 27.42
C SER A 352 6.42 1.20 26.07
N PHE A 353 7.20 1.09 25.00
CA PHE A 353 6.68 0.85 23.65
C PHE A 353 7.63 -0.03 22.82
N GLY A 354 7.06 -0.77 21.87
CA GLY A 354 7.82 -1.54 20.88
C GLY A 354 8.25 -0.64 19.74
N LEU A 355 9.42 -0.89 19.18
CA LEU A 355 10.03 -0.08 18.12
C LEU A 355 10.47 -0.96 16.95
N PHE A 356 9.96 -0.65 15.76
CA PHE A 356 10.36 -1.24 14.50
C PHE A 356 10.82 -0.14 13.55
N GLN A 357 12.02 -0.25 12.98
CA GLN A 357 12.62 0.79 12.14
C GLN A 357 13.24 0.21 10.88
N TYR A 358 13.21 0.99 9.81
CA TYR A 358 13.92 0.77 8.57
C TYR A 358 14.87 1.93 8.30
N PHE A 359 16.14 1.60 8.05
CA PHE A 359 17.20 2.58 7.84
C PHE A 359 18.38 1.94 7.08
N SER A 360 19.32 2.77 6.61
CA SER A 360 20.58 2.29 6.08
C SER A 360 21.63 2.24 7.19
N TYR A 361 22.33 1.12 7.33
CA TYR A 361 23.46 0.98 8.23
C TYR A 361 24.57 0.21 7.53
N GLN A 362 25.76 0.81 7.45
CA GLN A 362 26.91 0.27 6.72
C GLN A 362 26.56 -0.02 5.25
N ASP A 363 25.91 0.95 4.59
CA ASP A 363 25.48 0.91 3.19
C ASP A 363 24.50 -0.24 2.86
N ARG A 364 23.73 -0.69 3.85
CA ARG A 364 22.79 -1.82 3.70
C ARG A 364 21.41 -1.49 4.27
N PRO A 365 20.34 -1.85 3.55
CA PRO A 365 18.99 -1.89 4.08
C PRO A 365 18.93 -2.69 5.38
N THR A 366 18.51 -2.04 6.46
CA THR A 366 18.50 -2.60 7.81
C THR A 366 17.12 -2.48 8.43
N LEU A 367 16.59 -3.60 8.91
CA LEU A 367 15.39 -3.64 9.73
C LEU A 367 15.79 -3.84 11.20
N GLY A 368 15.45 -2.87 12.03
CA GLY A 368 15.78 -2.87 13.44
C GLY A 368 14.56 -3.13 14.31
N LEU A 369 14.67 -4.07 15.24
CA LEU A 369 13.68 -4.39 16.27
C LEU A 369 14.27 -4.11 17.65
N SER A 370 13.57 -3.30 18.44
CA SER A 370 13.91 -3.04 19.84
C SER A 370 12.70 -2.49 20.60
N TRP A 371 12.88 -1.98 21.81
CA TRP A 371 11.81 -1.40 22.63
C TRP A 371 12.32 -0.24 23.48
N TRP A 372 11.41 0.51 24.09
CA TRP A 372 11.72 1.48 25.13
C TRP A 372 11.14 1.03 26.46
N GLY A 373 11.85 1.31 27.56
CA GLY A 373 11.46 0.94 28.91
C GLY A 373 11.78 -0.51 29.26
N ASN A 374 11.15 -1.01 30.32
CA ASN A 374 11.53 -2.29 30.94
C ASN A 374 10.74 -3.50 30.42
N ASP A 375 10.00 -3.36 29.32
CA ASP A 375 9.05 -4.36 28.84
C ASP A 375 9.32 -4.75 27.38
N SER A 376 10.08 -5.83 27.19
CA SER A 376 10.37 -6.41 25.87
C SER A 376 9.15 -7.00 25.19
N THR A 377 8.06 -7.28 25.91
CA THR A 377 6.86 -7.87 25.30
C THR A 377 6.19 -6.90 24.32
N ARG A 378 6.49 -5.60 24.42
CA ARG A 378 5.96 -4.58 23.51
C ARG A 378 6.43 -4.74 22.07
N ILE A 379 7.67 -5.20 21.85
CA ILE A 379 8.12 -5.49 20.48
C ILE A 379 7.42 -6.75 19.92
N THR A 380 7.18 -7.75 20.78
CA THR A 380 6.41 -8.94 20.40
C THR A 380 4.97 -8.57 20.02
N GLN A 381 4.31 -7.72 20.80
CA GLN A 381 2.97 -7.22 20.52
C GLN A 381 2.94 -6.48 19.18
N LEU A 382 3.87 -5.54 18.96
CA LEU A 382 3.99 -4.83 17.69
C LEU A 382 4.09 -5.77 16.50
N MET A 383 5.06 -6.68 16.55
CA MET A 383 5.33 -7.55 15.41
C MET A 383 4.21 -8.55 15.17
N SER A 384 3.54 -9.03 16.22
CA SER A 384 2.38 -9.91 16.09
C SER A 384 1.20 -9.21 15.39
N LEU A 385 0.98 -7.91 15.66
CA LEU A 385 -0.05 -7.13 14.98
C LEU A 385 0.30 -6.92 13.51
N LEU A 386 1.56 -6.60 13.21
CA LEU A 386 2.03 -6.41 11.84
C LEU A 386 2.01 -7.70 11.02
N ALA A 387 2.37 -8.83 11.63
CA ALA A 387 2.38 -10.14 10.99
C ALA A 387 0.98 -10.77 10.84
N ASN A 388 -0.05 -10.21 11.48
CA ASN A 388 -1.41 -10.72 11.34
C ASN A 388 -2.03 -10.23 10.02
N PRO A 389 -2.28 -11.11 9.04
CA PRO A 389 -2.78 -10.71 7.72
C PRO A 389 -4.19 -10.10 7.77
N GLN A 390 -4.96 -10.37 8.83
CA GLN A 390 -6.32 -9.85 8.99
C GLN A 390 -6.33 -8.36 9.35
N THR A 391 -5.24 -7.83 9.91
CA THR A 391 -5.17 -6.41 10.29
C THR A 391 -4.89 -5.51 9.09
N GLY A 392 -4.21 -6.03 8.06
CA GLY A 392 -3.71 -5.26 6.93
C GLY A 392 -2.68 -4.17 7.31
N LEU A 393 -2.18 -4.15 8.55
CA LEU A 393 -1.31 -3.05 9.03
C LEU A 393 0.02 -2.99 8.30
N ALA A 394 0.65 -4.14 8.05
CA ALA A 394 1.91 -4.21 7.29
C ALA A 394 1.77 -3.57 5.91
N GLN A 395 0.58 -3.67 5.31
CA GLN A 395 0.32 -3.08 4.01
C GLN A 395 0.16 -1.55 4.06
N ARG A 396 -0.15 -0.97 5.22
CA ARG A 396 -0.44 0.46 5.39
C ARG A 396 0.72 1.27 5.97
N MET A 397 1.87 0.63 6.22
CA MET A 397 3.06 1.32 6.74
C MET A 397 3.70 2.18 5.64
N GLY A 398 3.49 3.50 5.68
CA GLY A 398 4.10 4.44 4.71
C GLY A 398 5.37 5.15 5.19
N GLY A 399 5.72 4.99 6.48
CA GLY A 399 6.91 5.59 7.07
C GLY A 399 8.13 4.66 7.03
N ASN A 400 9.14 4.96 7.83
CA ASN A 400 10.31 4.10 8.07
C ASN A 400 10.46 3.73 9.56
N VAL A 401 9.55 4.20 10.42
CA VAL A 401 9.52 3.83 11.84
C VAL A 401 8.08 3.52 12.24
N VAL A 402 7.90 2.47 13.04
CA VAL A 402 6.63 2.11 13.67
C VAL A 402 6.81 1.90 15.17
N THR A 403 5.89 2.44 15.94
CA THR A 403 5.86 2.33 17.41
C THR A 403 4.50 1.87 17.90
N THR A 404 4.44 1.15 19.01
CA THR A 404 3.17 0.84 19.71
C THR A 404 3.35 0.71 21.22
N THR A 405 2.35 1.15 21.98
CA THR A 405 2.23 0.92 23.43
C THR A 405 1.42 -0.35 23.76
N GLY A 406 1.03 -1.15 22.75
CA GLY A 406 0.49 -2.50 22.93
C GLY A 406 -0.93 -2.76 22.42
N ALA A 407 -1.68 -1.75 21.98
CA ALA A 407 -2.97 -1.95 21.32
C ALA A 407 -2.90 -1.62 19.82
N LEU A 408 -3.79 -2.23 19.04
CA LEU A 408 -3.92 -1.99 17.59
C LEU A 408 -4.09 -0.50 17.25
N LYS A 409 -4.89 0.21 18.05
CA LYS A 409 -5.18 1.65 17.88
C LYS A 409 -3.98 2.56 18.19
N ASP A 410 -2.95 2.01 18.86
CA ASP A 410 -1.78 2.75 19.28
C ASP A 410 -0.58 2.54 18.34
N VAL A 411 -0.77 1.79 17.25
CA VAL A 411 0.25 1.65 16.20
C VAL A 411 0.38 2.97 15.46
N ARG A 412 1.57 3.57 15.53
CA ARG A 412 1.91 4.84 14.86
C ARG A 412 3.02 4.60 13.85
N SER A 413 2.89 5.15 12.65
CA SER A 413 3.93 5.12 11.63
C SER A 413 4.51 6.53 11.42
N TRP A 414 5.83 6.62 11.38
CA TRP A 414 6.58 7.86 11.27
C TRP A 414 7.45 7.79 10.02
N ASN A 415 7.46 8.86 9.24
CA ASN A 415 8.44 9.06 8.18
C ASN A 415 9.54 10.00 8.69
N LEU A 416 10.68 9.39 8.97
CA LEU A 416 11.92 9.96 9.45
C LEU A 416 13.07 9.69 8.46
N SER A 417 12.79 9.50 7.16
CA SER A 417 13.82 9.19 6.14
C SER A 417 14.70 10.37 5.72
N GLY A 418 14.52 11.54 6.35
CA GLY A 418 15.26 12.78 6.06
C GLY A 418 14.72 13.62 4.90
N LYS A 419 13.99 13.02 3.93
CA LYS A 419 13.36 13.73 2.80
C LYS A 419 12.06 14.46 3.19
N SER A 420 11.33 13.95 4.19
CA SER A 420 10.15 14.59 4.77
C SER A 420 9.92 14.09 6.19
N LEU A 421 9.82 14.99 7.17
CA LEU A 421 9.42 14.63 8.53
C LEU A 421 7.89 14.67 8.63
N SER A 422 7.25 13.51 8.71
CA SER A 422 5.78 13.42 8.83
C SER A 422 5.34 12.22 9.66
N VAL A 423 4.15 12.33 10.28
CA VAL A 423 3.56 11.27 11.10
C VAL A 423 2.27 10.83 10.44
N ASN A 424 2.19 9.54 10.10
CA ASN A 424 1.02 8.93 9.47
C ASN A 424 0.28 8.05 10.49
N TYR A 425 -1.01 8.32 10.66
CA TYR A 425 -1.89 7.50 11.50
C TYR A 425 -2.54 6.45 10.58
N PRO A 426 -2.25 5.15 10.77
CA PRO A 426 -2.76 4.09 9.88
C PRO A 426 -4.29 3.98 9.86
N GLU A 427 -4.98 4.55 10.86
CA GLU A 427 -6.43 4.61 10.94
C GLU A 427 -6.94 6.06 11.07
N GLY A 428 -7.50 6.58 9.96
CA GLY A 428 -8.53 7.63 9.94
C GLY A 428 -8.13 9.07 10.33
N LEU A 429 -8.74 10.04 9.66
CA LEU A 429 -8.70 11.46 10.03
C LEU A 429 -9.10 11.65 11.50
N ASN A 430 -8.13 11.90 12.36
CA ASN A 430 -8.40 12.19 13.76
C ASN A 430 -8.79 13.67 13.89
N TRP A 431 -10.09 13.95 13.80
CA TRP A 431 -10.67 15.30 13.94
C TRP A 431 -10.16 16.03 15.20
N LYS A 432 -9.78 15.29 16.25
CA LYS A 432 -9.18 15.87 17.47
C LYS A 432 -7.84 16.57 17.22
N ILE A 433 -7.00 16.05 16.32
CA ILE A 433 -5.70 16.64 15.97
C ILE A 433 -5.93 17.88 15.09
N LEU A 434 -6.88 17.83 14.17
CA LEU A 434 -7.24 18.97 13.33
C LEU A 434 -7.85 20.09 14.17
N VAL A 435 -8.75 19.77 15.09
CA VAL A 435 -9.34 20.73 16.05
C VAL A 435 -8.31 21.26 17.03
N SER A 436 -7.34 20.47 17.51
CA SER A 436 -6.31 20.99 18.41
C SER A 436 -5.33 21.91 17.68
N ARG A 437 -4.94 21.56 16.44
CA ARG A 437 -4.03 22.35 15.61
C ARG A 437 -4.65 23.68 15.15
N TYR A 438 -5.96 23.71 14.90
CA TYR A 438 -6.68 24.90 14.45
C TYR A 438 -7.60 25.51 15.52
N ARG A 439 -7.43 25.14 16.80
CA ARG A 439 -8.32 25.58 17.90
C ARG A 439 -8.51 27.09 17.90
N ASP A 440 -7.40 27.82 17.84
CA ASP A 440 -7.43 29.27 17.97
C ASP A 440 -8.03 29.94 16.73
N LEU A 441 -7.87 29.33 15.54
CA LEU A 441 -8.48 29.78 14.29
C LEU A 441 -10.01 29.53 14.28
N LEU A 442 -10.45 28.40 14.83
CA LEU A 442 -11.88 28.09 15.01
C LEU A 442 -12.54 29.03 16.03
N VAL A 443 -11.84 29.39 17.11
CA VAL A 443 -12.30 30.39 18.07
C VAL A 443 -12.42 31.76 17.42
N LEU A 444 -11.41 32.20 16.65
CA LEU A 444 -11.47 33.47 15.91
C LEU A 444 -12.65 33.51 14.93
N LEU A 445 -12.87 32.43 14.17
CA LEU A 445 -13.99 32.31 13.25
C LEU A 445 -15.34 32.37 13.98
N GLY A 446 -15.43 31.73 15.15
CA GLY A 446 -16.60 31.79 16.03
C GLY A 446 -16.88 33.20 16.55
N VAL A 447 -15.83 33.94 16.95
CA VAL A 447 -15.95 35.34 17.38
C VAL A 447 -16.39 36.24 16.23
N LEU A 448 -15.85 36.05 15.02
CA LEU A 448 -16.24 36.82 13.84
C LEU A 448 -17.69 36.54 13.43
N MET A 449 -18.12 35.28 13.40
CA MET A 449 -19.51 34.92 13.10
C MET A 449 -20.46 35.39 14.20
N GLY A 450 -20.11 35.21 15.48
CA GLY A 450 -20.90 35.69 16.61
C GLY A 450 -21.04 37.21 16.63
N GLY A 451 -19.93 37.93 16.40
CA GLY A 451 -19.93 39.38 16.28
C GLY A 451 -20.76 39.87 15.10
N GLY A 452 -20.65 39.22 13.93
CA GLY A 452 -21.46 39.51 12.76
C GLY A 452 -22.95 39.29 12.99
N LEU A 453 -23.31 38.20 13.67
CA LEU A 453 -24.69 37.89 14.04
C LEU A 453 -25.26 38.92 15.03
N CYS A 454 -24.51 39.27 16.07
CA CYS A 454 -24.89 40.31 17.03
C CYS A 454 -25.07 41.66 16.34
N TRP A 455 -24.17 42.04 15.44
CA TRP A 455 -24.28 43.27 14.65
C TRP A 455 -25.52 43.26 13.75
N TYR A 456 -25.81 42.13 13.10
CA TYR A 456 -27.01 41.97 12.28
C TYR A 456 -28.30 42.10 13.12
N LEU A 457 -28.36 41.45 14.28
CA LEU A 457 -29.50 41.53 15.20
C LEU A 457 -29.69 42.93 15.75
N TYR A 458 -28.61 43.62 16.14
CA TYR A 458 -28.63 45.02 16.55
C TYR A 458 -29.24 45.92 15.46
N ARG A 459 -28.82 45.75 14.20
CA ARG A 459 -29.33 46.54 13.08
C ARG A 459 -30.81 46.26 12.78
N LYS A 460 -31.27 45.03 13.00
CA LYS A 460 -32.64 44.60 12.71
C LYS A 460 -33.62 45.00 13.83
N LEU A 461 -33.19 44.95 15.09
CA LEU A 461 -34.01 45.27 16.27
C LEU A 461 -33.93 46.75 16.68
N GLY A 462 -32.88 47.48 16.28
CA GLY A 462 -32.70 48.91 16.59
C GLY A 462 -33.51 49.88 15.73
N ARG A 463 -34.38 49.41 14.84
CA ARG A 463 -35.30 50.28 14.07
C ARG A 463 -36.57 50.53 14.90
N LEU A 464 -36.65 51.70 15.54
CA LEU A 464 -37.86 52.17 16.22
C LEU A 464 -39.04 52.30 15.25
N PRO A 465 -40.26 51.90 15.65
CA PRO A 465 -41.45 52.01 14.80
C PRO A 465 -41.88 53.49 14.69
N GLN A 466 -41.98 54.00 13.45
CA GLN A 466 -42.63 55.28 13.19
C GLN A 466 -44.13 55.18 13.52
N ALA A 467 -44.61 56.09 14.36
CA ALA A 467 -46.00 56.17 14.78
C ALA A 467 -46.93 56.56 13.61
N ARG A 468 -47.93 55.72 13.33
CA ARG A 468 -49.09 56.07 12.49
C ARG A 468 -50.06 56.93 13.31
N SER A 469 -50.28 58.18 12.90
CA SER A 469 -51.46 58.95 13.34
C SER A 469 -52.67 58.57 12.48
N ALA A 470 -53.75 58.21 13.17
CA ALA A 470 -55.04 57.84 12.65
C ALA A 470 -55.91 59.06 12.33
N ALA A 471 -56.81 58.95 11.33
CA ALA A 471 -58.23 59.31 11.42
C ALA A 471 -58.92 59.22 10.04
N SER A 472 -59.80 58.23 9.88
CA SER A 472 -61.07 58.32 9.13
C SER A 472 -62.18 58.53 10.18
N PRO A 473 -63.46 58.92 9.90
CA PRO A 473 -64.32 58.63 8.72
C PRO A 473 -65.35 59.79 8.43
N PRO A 474 -66.58 59.64 7.86
CA PRO A 474 -67.26 58.53 7.14
C PRO A 474 -67.96 58.87 5.78
N GLU A 475 -68.39 57.80 5.11
CA GLU A 475 -69.23 57.59 3.89
C GLU A 475 -70.65 58.25 3.96
N PRO A 476 -71.47 58.52 2.88
CA PRO A 476 -71.82 57.58 1.79
C PRO A 476 -72.30 58.02 0.36
N ALA A 477 -72.19 57.05 -0.59
CA ALA A 477 -73.03 56.66 -1.76
C ALA A 477 -73.48 57.67 -2.87
N PRO A 478 -73.99 57.24 -4.07
CA PRO A 478 -73.71 56.09 -4.96
C PRO A 478 -73.49 56.49 -6.47
N ALA A 479 -73.37 55.48 -7.36
CA ALA A 479 -72.98 55.48 -8.80
C ALA A 479 -73.80 56.37 -9.80
N PRO A 480 -73.37 56.56 -11.09
CA PRO A 480 -73.60 55.57 -12.16
C PRO A 480 -72.59 55.49 -13.34
N ARG A 481 -72.90 54.56 -14.26
CA ARG A 481 -72.29 54.08 -15.53
C ARG A 481 -71.82 55.13 -16.58
N GLN A 482 -70.86 54.72 -17.43
CA GLN A 482 -70.84 54.78 -18.91
C GLN A 482 -69.54 54.10 -19.42
N GLU A 483 -69.59 53.00 -20.18
CA GLU A 483 -69.72 52.88 -21.64
C GLU A 483 -68.54 53.47 -22.44
N ASP A 484 -67.85 52.57 -23.17
CA ASP A 484 -67.41 52.68 -24.58
C ASP A 484 -65.95 52.27 -24.88
N THR A 485 -65.85 51.03 -25.40
CA THR A 485 -65.29 50.59 -26.72
C THR A 485 -63.94 51.13 -27.27
N PRO A 486 -63.33 50.48 -28.28
CA PRO A 486 -61.89 50.18 -28.34
C PRO A 486 -61.21 50.96 -29.48
N LEU A 487 -59.91 50.73 -29.74
CA LEU A 487 -59.31 50.71 -31.08
C LEU A 487 -57.79 50.38 -31.02
N SER A 488 -57.46 49.26 -31.65
CA SER A 488 -56.19 48.94 -32.34
C SER A 488 -55.81 50.01 -33.41
N PRO A 489 -54.75 49.87 -34.23
CA PRO A 489 -53.44 49.19 -34.09
C PRO A 489 -52.27 50.07 -34.62
N MET A 490 -51.12 49.42 -34.83
CA MET A 490 -50.23 49.56 -35.99
C MET A 490 -48.98 50.46 -35.91
N ASN A 491 -47.92 49.83 -36.42
CA ASN A 491 -46.78 50.35 -37.18
C ASN A 491 -45.54 50.84 -36.41
N LEU A 492 -44.33 50.72 -36.95
CA LEU A 492 -43.68 49.83 -37.94
C LEU A 492 -42.23 50.38 -38.01
N ASN A 493 -41.24 49.49 -38.17
CA ASN A 493 -40.01 49.72 -38.95
C ASN A 493 -38.97 50.81 -38.57
N HIS A 494 -37.71 50.38 -38.36
CA HIS A 494 -36.53 50.64 -39.24
C HIS A 494 -35.28 50.00 -38.58
N TYR A 495 -34.55 49.03 -39.18
CA TYR A 495 -33.48 49.16 -40.20
C TYR A 495 -32.42 50.21 -39.80
N HIS A 496 -31.09 50.03 -39.77
CA HIS A 496 -30.14 49.13 -40.46
C HIS A 496 -28.74 49.19 -39.70
N PRO A 497 -27.74 48.35 -40.05
CA PRO A 497 -26.38 48.21 -39.47
C PRO A 497 -25.37 49.07 -40.29
N PRO A 498 -24.09 48.72 -40.55
CA PRO A 498 -23.08 47.81 -39.94
C PRO A 498 -21.69 48.48 -39.72
N GLU A 499 -20.68 47.77 -39.20
CA GLU A 499 -19.31 47.91 -39.73
C GLU A 499 -18.36 46.76 -39.37
N ARG A 500 -17.53 46.40 -40.36
CA ARG A 500 -16.45 45.40 -40.39
C ARG A 500 -15.10 46.07 -40.08
N THR A 501 -14.13 45.32 -39.55
CA THR A 501 -12.70 45.25 -40.00
C THR A 501 -11.93 44.30 -39.06
N THR A 502 -11.62 43.05 -39.43
CA THR A 502 -10.45 42.51 -40.16
C THR A 502 -9.06 42.61 -39.50
N LEU A 503 -8.49 41.43 -39.25
CA LEU A 503 -7.13 40.93 -39.61
C LEU A 503 -5.87 41.57 -38.96
N ARG A 504 -5.08 40.75 -38.24
CA ARG A 504 -3.89 40.05 -38.79
C ARG A 504 -3.15 39.16 -37.76
N PRO A 505 -2.36 38.16 -38.23
CA PRO A 505 -1.58 37.21 -37.44
C PRO A 505 -0.07 37.53 -37.41
N HIS A 506 0.70 36.85 -36.55
CA HIS A 506 2.11 36.52 -36.84
C HIS A 506 2.58 35.24 -36.11
N ARG A 507 3.16 34.34 -36.92
CA ARG A 507 4.02 33.20 -36.55
C ARG A 507 5.33 33.64 -35.89
N ARG A 508 5.86 32.82 -34.98
CA ARG A 508 7.08 32.03 -35.23
C ARG A 508 6.93 30.67 -34.56
#